data_AF-A0A8G0L6X6-F1
#
_entry.id   AF-A0A8G0L6X6-F1
#
_cell.length_a   1.000
_cell.length_b   1.000
_cell.length_c   1.000
_cell.angle_alpha   90.00
_cell.angle_beta   90.00
_cell.angle_gamma   90.00
#
_symmetry.space_group_name_H-M   'P 1'
#
loop_
_entity.id
_entity.type
_entity.pdbx_description
1 polymer ?
#
loop_
_entity_poly.entity_id
_entity_poly.type
_entity_poly.pdbx_seq_one_letter_code
_entity_poly.pdbx_strand_id
1 'polypeptide(L)'
;MSSKPRKRSRPAPDGASAPDGAVLDENRADCPFTVTVVSEPERNERDGGPKSKKRKHDKSEEDNNKKVQTQNAVFHPEGKFKSSQSLKLYYAVDPRKQWLDMTRYNSFVLNGVKYYTEDFVYVANEATMERQNSLPAGASKVAKKADYWVARILEVRASDEHHVYARVYWMYWPEELPLGTMDGKKQISSRQPYHGQHELVASNHMDIINVVSVVMGVNVKQWIESNDDDIQESLYWRQAFNCRTAELSSVALVCKCRTPANPDKTLVGCSNKTCEEWMHYDCLLDDVLTRVYDRLGTDIPHKSEKPAIKEEAKEDTKAEPKEGTKGDLPYRLLSPSVEGEDRKSPIVANSEIKDQVLVKQGDDESSKDTETPTPAPQNSLDKSSKLGLAKRGRRKKSSKKPWEGLFEATLKMNEGPTVWEVTDLREGVEGGEKKWTEPAYCLLCDTLIE
;
A
#
# COMPACT_ATOMS: atom_id res chain seq x y z
N MET A 1 14.26 -13.62 -30.68
CA MET A 1 12.79 -13.74 -30.86
C MET A 1 12.15 -12.57 -30.14
N SER A 2 11.77 -11.54 -30.89
CA SER A 2 11.30 -10.26 -30.33
C SER A 2 9.80 -10.34 -30.09
N SER A 3 9.39 -10.70 -28.87
CA SER A 3 8.01 -10.59 -28.43
C SER A 3 7.63 -9.11 -28.39
N LYS A 4 6.77 -8.67 -29.33
CA LYS A 4 6.14 -7.33 -29.28
C LYS A 4 5.51 -7.15 -27.89
N PRO A 5 5.66 -5.98 -27.23
CA PRO A 5 4.92 -5.72 -26.01
C PRO A 5 3.42 -5.75 -26.37
N ARG A 6 2.68 -6.68 -25.76
CA ARG A 6 1.22 -6.71 -25.88
C ARG A 6 0.68 -5.45 -25.20
N LYS A 7 -0.30 -4.78 -25.83
CA LYS A 7 -1.12 -3.75 -25.16
C LYS A 7 -1.62 -4.33 -23.84
N ARG A 8 -1.66 -3.52 -22.77
CA ARG A 8 -2.18 -3.95 -21.46
C ARG A 8 -3.57 -4.56 -21.69
N SER A 9 -3.73 -5.83 -21.36
CA SER A 9 -5.00 -6.57 -21.48
C SER A 9 -5.21 -7.36 -20.19
N ARG A 10 -6.39 -7.26 -19.57
CA ARG A 10 -6.73 -8.14 -18.44
C ARG A 10 -6.81 -9.59 -18.97
N PRO A 11 -6.33 -10.60 -18.23
CA PRO A 11 -6.73 -11.97 -18.49
C PRO A 11 -8.25 -12.06 -18.36
N ALA A 12 -8.93 -12.59 -19.38
CA ALA A 12 -10.34 -12.90 -19.28
C ALA A 12 -10.56 -13.96 -18.18
N PRO A 13 -11.64 -13.88 -17.38
CA PRO A 13 -12.02 -14.99 -16.52
C PRO A 13 -12.27 -16.25 -17.38
N ASP A 14 -11.74 -17.39 -16.95
CA ASP A 14 -11.83 -18.66 -17.68
C ASP A 14 -13.29 -18.96 -18.09
N GLY A 15 -13.57 -18.99 -19.40
CA GLY A 15 -14.86 -19.47 -19.92
C GLY A 15 -15.45 -18.78 -21.16
N ALA A 16 -14.85 -17.70 -21.70
CA ALA A 16 -15.39 -17.05 -22.90
C ALA A 16 -14.55 -17.40 -24.16
N SER A 17 -15.11 -18.22 -25.04
CA SER A 17 -14.63 -18.40 -26.41
C SER A 17 -14.83 -17.11 -27.21
N ALA A 18 -13.81 -16.70 -27.97
CA ALA A 18 -13.86 -15.54 -28.86
C ALA A 18 -14.94 -15.71 -29.94
N PRO A 19 -15.82 -14.73 -30.18
CA PRO A 19 -16.58 -14.69 -31.42
C PRO A 19 -15.69 -14.09 -32.52
N ASP A 20 -15.56 -14.85 -33.62
CA ASP A 20 -15.08 -14.34 -34.90
C ASP A 20 -16.08 -13.28 -35.41
N GLY A 21 -15.61 -12.05 -35.59
CA GLY A 21 -16.42 -10.95 -36.11
C GLY A 21 -15.93 -9.60 -35.64
N ALA A 22 -15.11 -8.96 -36.47
CA ALA A 22 -14.71 -7.56 -36.30
C ALA A 22 -15.95 -6.66 -36.45
N VAL A 23 -16.64 -6.41 -35.35
CA VAL A 23 -17.48 -5.23 -35.22
C VAL A 23 -16.53 -4.11 -34.80
N LEU A 24 -16.31 -3.14 -35.70
CA LEU A 24 -15.64 -1.89 -35.35
C LEU A 24 -16.50 -1.21 -34.27
N ASP A 25 -16.04 -1.30 -33.03
CA ASP A 25 -16.62 -0.66 -31.87
C ASP A 25 -16.46 0.87 -32.00
N GLU A 26 -17.50 1.54 -32.50
CA GLU A 26 -17.55 3.00 -32.75
C GLU A 26 -17.32 3.85 -31.48
N ASN A 27 -17.33 3.23 -30.29
CA ASN A 27 -17.11 3.91 -29.01
C ASN A 27 -15.68 3.78 -28.47
N ARG A 28 -14.76 3.13 -29.20
CA ARG A 28 -13.37 3.06 -28.77
C ARG A 28 -12.72 4.43 -28.98
N ALA A 29 -12.15 4.98 -27.91
CA ALA A 29 -11.26 6.14 -28.02
C ALA A 29 -10.04 5.73 -28.86
N ASP A 30 -10.15 5.91 -30.18
CA ASP A 30 -9.18 5.37 -31.11
C ASP A 30 -7.86 6.10 -30.95
N CYS A 31 -6.77 5.33 -31.00
CA CYS A 31 -5.42 5.84 -30.85
C CYS A 31 -4.54 5.25 -31.96
N PRO A 32 -4.14 6.05 -32.95
CA PRO A 32 -3.36 5.58 -34.08
C PRO A 32 -1.88 5.36 -33.72
N PHE A 33 -1.45 5.80 -32.53
CA PHE A 33 -0.07 5.72 -32.09
C PHE A 33 0.21 4.47 -31.27
N THR A 34 1.38 3.89 -31.48
CA THR A 34 1.90 2.81 -30.65
C THR A 34 3.29 3.15 -30.15
N VAL A 35 3.57 2.77 -28.90
CA VAL A 35 4.90 2.89 -28.31
C VAL A 35 5.56 1.53 -28.28
N THR A 36 6.79 1.45 -28.78
CA THR A 36 7.63 0.27 -28.65
C THR A 36 8.84 0.61 -27.76
N VAL A 37 8.98 -0.10 -26.65
CA VAL A 37 10.19 -0.04 -25.82
C VAL A 37 11.31 -0.80 -26.53
N VAL A 38 12.47 -0.17 -26.64
CA VAL A 38 13.65 -0.72 -27.30
C VAL A 38 14.81 -0.85 -26.32
N SER A 39 15.77 -1.71 -26.64
CA SER A 39 17.01 -1.83 -25.89
C SER A 39 17.81 -0.54 -25.95
N GLU A 40 18.65 -0.32 -24.94
CA GLU A 40 19.59 0.80 -24.95
C GLU A 40 20.49 0.72 -26.19
N PRO A 41 20.57 1.79 -27.00
CA PRO A 41 21.47 1.79 -28.13
C PRO A 41 22.92 1.71 -27.62
N GLU A 42 23.69 0.78 -28.17
CA GLU A 42 25.12 0.66 -27.86
C GLU A 42 25.81 1.99 -28.17
N ARG A 43 26.54 2.54 -27.17
CA ARG A 43 27.39 3.70 -27.42
C ARG A 43 28.54 3.23 -28.30
N ASN A 44 28.53 3.61 -29.57
CA ASN A 44 29.74 3.53 -30.38
C ASN A 44 30.79 4.49 -29.76
N GLU A 45 31.76 3.94 -29.04
CA GLU A 45 32.95 4.65 -28.56
C GLU A 45 33.90 5.01 -29.72
N ARG A 46 33.41 5.81 -30.68
CA ARG A 46 34.23 6.33 -31.79
C ARG A 46 33.92 7.78 -32.14
N ASP A 47 33.59 8.61 -31.15
CA ASP A 47 33.48 10.06 -31.37
C ASP A 47 34.25 10.88 -30.31
N GLY A 48 35.36 10.31 -29.84
CA GLY A 48 36.36 10.97 -28.97
C GLY A 48 37.59 11.48 -29.72
N GLY A 49 37.45 11.87 -31.00
CA GLY A 49 38.54 12.46 -31.79
C GLY A 49 38.42 13.99 -31.91
N PRO A 50 39.53 14.75 -31.90
CA PRO A 50 39.47 16.20 -31.79
C PRO A 50 38.84 16.87 -33.01
N LYS A 51 38.02 17.89 -32.75
CA LYS A 51 37.22 18.66 -33.72
C LYS A 51 38.07 19.20 -34.88
N SER A 52 38.09 18.51 -36.01
CA SER A 52 38.52 19.08 -37.29
C SER A 52 37.28 19.44 -38.12
N LYS A 53 37.17 20.71 -38.48
CA LYS A 53 36.13 21.30 -39.34
C LYS A 53 35.80 20.40 -40.55
N LYS A 54 34.58 19.85 -40.63
CA LYS A 54 34.10 19.21 -41.86
C LYS A 54 32.66 19.60 -42.20
N ARG A 55 32.57 20.01 -43.46
CA ARG A 55 31.47 20.44 -44.32
C ARG A 55 30.07 19.88 -43.98
N LYS A 56 29.08 20.75 -44.18
CA LYS A 56 27.64 20.51 -44.22
C LYS A 56 27.33 19.37 -45.21
N HIS A 57 27.25 18.14 -44.69
CA HIS A 57 26.70 17.00 -45.42
C HIS A 57 25.24 16.89 -45.00
N ASP A 58 24.34 16.94 -45.97
CA ASP A 58 22.91 16.70 -45.78
C ASP A 58 22.74 15.28 -45.21
N LYS A 59 22.27 15.16 -43.97
CA LYS A 59 21.92 13.85 -43.42
C LYS A 59 20.58 13.46 -44.03
N SER A 60 20.52 12.34 -44.74
CA SER A 60 19.31 11.79 -45.34
C SER A 60 18.19 11.66 -44.30
N GLU A 61 16.96 12.03 -44.65
CA GLU A 61 15.78 11.97 -43.79
C GLU A 61 15.51 10.56 -43.19
N GLU A 62 15.96 9.50 -43.86
CA GLU A 62 15.87 8.12 -43.36
C GLU A 62 16.63 7.88 -42.04
N ASP A 63 17.72 8.61 -41.78
CA ASP A 63 18.58 8.38 -40.60
C ASP A 63 17.99 9.03 -39.33
N ASN A 64 17.17 10.07 -39.49
CA ASN A 64 16.41 10.68 -38.39
C ASN A 64 15.20 9.82 -37.97
N ASN A 65 14.68 8.99 -38.89
CA ASN A 65 13.50 8.17 -38.66
C ASN A 65 13.75 6.99 -37.69
N LYS A 66 15.03 6.63 -37.44
CA LYS A 66 15.44 5.58 -36.49
C LYS A 66 15.87 6.07 -35.11
N LYS A 67 15.82 7.38 -34.84
CA LYS A 67 16.44 7.96 -33.64
C LYS A 67 15.63 7.68 -32.38
N VAL A 68 15.95 6.58 -31.70
CA VAL A 68 15.36 6.14 -30.42
C VAL A 68 15.26 7.30 -29.42
N GLN A 69 14.10 7.47 -28.80
CA GLN A 69 13.84 8.47 -27.78
C GLN A 69 14.15 7.90 -26.39
N THR A 70 14.52 8.77 -25.46
CA THR A 70 14.88 8.39 -24.09
C THR A 70 13.90 8.99 -23.10
N GLN A 71 13.39 8.18 -22.17
CA GLN A 71 12.61 8.62 -21.03
C GLN A 71 13.39 8.31 -19.76
N ASN A 72 13.72 9.36 -19.00
CA ASN A 72 14.33 9.21 -17.69
C ASN A 72 13.34 8.57 -16.70
N ALA A 73 13.88 7.95 -15.64
CA ALA A 73 13.05 7.40 -14.58
C ALA A 73 12.23 8.53 -13.94
N VAL A 74 10.92 8.36 -13.92
CA VAL A 74 9.97 9.29 -13.27
C VAL A 74 9.68 8.81 -11.85
N PHE A 75 9.58 7.49 -11.67
CA PHE A 75 9.38 6.85 -10.38
C PHE A 75 10.72 6.41 -9.79
N HIS A 76 10.92 6.71 -8.51
CA HIS A 76 12.14 6.42 -7.76
C HIS A 76 11.76 5.67 -6.46
N PRO A 77 11.50 4.35 -6.52
CA PRO A 77 11.24 3.57 -5.31
C PRO A 77 12.48 3.57 -4.41
N GLU A 78 12.30 3.50 -3.09
CA GLU A 78 13.43 3.30 -2.15
C GLU A 78 14.05 1.90 -2.33
N GLY A 79 13.20 0.95 -2.71
CA GLY A 79 13.58 -0.40 -3.06
C GLY A 79 14.49 -0.49 -4.28
N LYS A 80 15.22 -1.61 -4.35
CA LYS A 80 16.12 -1.90 -5.47
C LYS A 80 15.57 -3.04 -6.33
N PHE A 81 15.78 -2.94 -7.64
CA PHE A 81 15.60 -4.07 -8.55
C PHE A 81 16.78 -5.03 -8.42
N LYS A 82 16.52 -6.32 -8.52
CA LYS A 82 17.58 -7.34 -8.42
C LYS A 82 18.57 -7.25 -9.58
N SER A 83 18.06 -6.99 -10.77
CA SER A 83 18.87 -6.71 -11.96
C SER A 83 19.65 -5.39 -11.87
N SER A 84 19.46 -4.58 -10.81
CA SER A 84 20.02 -3.22 -10.65
C SER A 84 19.70 -2.28 -11.83
N GLN A 85 18.71 -2.63 -12.66
CA GLN A 85 18.27 -1.79 -13.76
C GLN A 85 17.42 -0.65 -13.23
N SER A 86 17.66 0.56 -13.74
CA SER A 86 16.77 1.68 -13.50
C SER A 86 15.49 1.56 -14.34
N LEU A 87 14.46 2.33 -13.96
CA LEU A 87 13.23 2.48 -14.73
C LEU A 87 13.40 3.37 -15.97
N LYS A 88 14.63 3.77 -16.31
CA LYS A 88 14.93 4.51 -17.54
C LYS A 88 14.62 3.64 -18.76
N LEU A 89 13.93 4.24 -19.72
CA LEU A 89 13.53 3.57 -20.96
C LEU A 89 14.04 4.27 -22.20
N TYR A 90 14.25 3.45 -23.22
CA TYR A 90 14.44 3.87 -24.59
C TYR A 90 13.22 3.38 -25.38
N TYR A 91 12.63 4.24 -26.20
CA TYR A 91 11.38 3.92 -26.90
C TYR A 91 11.31 4.59 -28.27
N ALA A 92 10.40 4.09 -29.10
CA ALA A 92 10.01 4.69 -30.36
C ALA A 92 8.48 4.75 -30.44
N VAL A 93 7.97 5.81 -31.05
CA VAL A 93 6.54 5.98 -31.35
C VAL A 93 6.33 5.75 -32.84
N ASP A 94 5.28 5.03 -33.20
CA ASP A 94 4.85 4.79 -34.57
C ASP A 94 3.35 5.12 -34.74
N PRO A 95 2.94 5.91 -35.76
CA PRO A 95 3.76 6.59 -36.76
C PRO A 95 4.56 7.77 -36.21
N ARG A 96 5.90 7.72 -36.33
CA ARG A 96 6.82 8.70 -35.73
C ARG A 96 6.59 10.12 -36.22
N LYS A 97 6.50 10.31 -37.54
CA LYS A 97 6.44 11.64 -38.16
C LYS A 97 5.19 12.37 -37.67
N GLN A 98 4.04 11.71 -37.74
CA GLN A 98 2.77 12.25 -37.26
C GLN A 98 2.84 12.65 -35.78
N TRP A 99 3.41 11.79 -34.92
CA TRP A 99 3.58 12.11 -33.51
C TRP A 99 4.47 13.35 -33.30
N LEU A 100 5.57 13.46 -34.05
CA LEU A 100 6.54 14.55 -33.93
C LEU A 100 6.01 15.88 -34.45
N ASP A 101 5.19 15.85 -35.51
CA ASP A 101 4.59 17.03 -36.15
C ASP A 101 3.48 17.64 -35.27
N MET A 102 2.91 16.88 -34.33
CA MET A 102 1.93 17.39 -33.37
C MET A 102 2.52 18.38 -32.36
N THR A 103 1.71 19.37 -32.01
CA THR A 103 2.06 20.39 -31.01
C THR A 103 2.04 19.80 -29.61
N ARG A 104 3.07 20.10 -28.82
CA ARG A 104 3.16 19.70 -27.40
C ARG A 104 2.44 20.71 -26.51
N TYR A 105 1.72 20.19 -25.52
CA TYR A 105 1.03 20.98 -24.51
C TYR A 105 1.42 20.53 -23.10
N ASN A 106 1.28 21.44 -22.13
CA ASN A 106 1.46 21.13 -20.71
C ASN A 106 0.18 20.59 -20.04
N SER A 107 -0.95 20.70 -20.74
CA SER A 107 -2.28 20.35 -20.22
C SER A 107 -3.29 20.14 -21.33
N PHE A 108 -4.38 19.45 -21.02
CA PHE A 108 -5.60 19.41 -21.83
C PHE A 108 -6.84 19.64 -20.96
N VAL A 109 -7.97 19.97 -21.58
CA VAL A 109 -9.26 20.13 -20.89
C VAL A 109 -10.21 19.08 -21.42
N LEU A 110 -10.86 18.34 -20.53
CA LEU A 110 -11.87 17.34 -20.86
C LEU A 110 -13.04 17.47 -19.87
N ASN A 111 -14.27 17.59 -20.39
CA ASN A 111 -15.50 17.75 -19.60
C ASN A 111 -15.42 18.90 -18.57
N GLY A 112 -14.80 20.02 -18.96
CA GLY A 112 -14.63 21.20 -18.08
C GLY A 112 -13.53 21.07 -17.02
N VAL A 113 -12.86 19.91 -16.92
CA VAL A 113 -11.75 19.67 -16.00
C VAL A 113 -10.43 19.74 -16.76
N LYS A 114 -9.46 20.46 -16.18
CA LYS A 114 -8.11 20.61 -16.76
C LYS A 114 -7.15 19.61 -16.11
N TYR A 115 -6.41 18.90 -16.95
CA TYR A 115 -5.40 17.91 -16.57
C TYR A 115 -4.04 18.37 -17.04
N TYR A 116 -3.03 18.21 -16.20
CA TYR A 116 -1.64 18.61 -16.47
C TYR A 116 -0.75 17.40 -16.73
N THR A 117 0.41 17.64 -17.32
CA THR A 117 1.50 16.67 -17.26
C THR A 117 1.82 16.34 -15.81
N GLU A 118 2.18 15.10 -15.53
CA GLU A 118 2.44 14.53 -14.20
C GLU A 118 1.23 14.19 -13.35
N ASP A 119 0.02 14.65 -13.73
CA ASP A 119 -1.21 14.23 -13.06
C ASP A 119 -1.43 12.72 -13.19
N PHE A 120 -2.05 12.15 -12.17
CA PHE A 120 -2.57 10.80 -12.21
C PHE A 120 -4.06 10.83 -12.58
N VAL A 121 -4.46 9.89 -13.44
CA VAL A 121 -5.82 9.81 -13.98
C VAL A 121 -6.34 8.38 -13.97
N TYR A 122 -7.64 8.25 -13.75
CA TYR A 122 -8.38 7.03 -14.07
C TYR A 122 -8.67 6.98 -15.57
N VAL A 123 -8.44 5.83 -16.18
CA VAL A 123 -8.62 5.58 -17.60
C VAL A 123 -9.59 4.41 -17.80
N ALA A 124 -10.58 4.62 -18.67
CA ALA A 124 -11.51 3.58 -19.08
C ALA A 124 -10.77 2.43 -19.78
N ASN A 125 -11.15 1.21 -19.45
CA ASN A 125 -10.68 -0.01 -20.11
C ASN A 125 -11.84 -0.76 -20.75
N GLU A 126 -11.50 -1.79 -21.53
CA GLU A 126 -12.47 -2.63 -22.25
C GLU A 126 -13.60 -3.15 -21.37
N ALA A 127 -13.29 -3.67 -20.18
CA ALA A 127 -14.29 -4.17 -19.24
C ALA A 127 -15.24 -3.08 -18.71
N THR A 128 -14.72 -1.87 -18.45
CA THR A 128 -15.56 -0.74 -18.03
C THR A 128 -16.42 -0.20 -19.17
N MET A 129 -15.91 -0.20 -20.41
CA MET A 129 -16.66 0.22 -21.59
C MET A 129 -17.76 -0.78 -21.94
N GLU A 130 -17.47 -2.08 -21.96
CA GLU A 130 -18.46 -3.14 -22.20
C GLU A 130 -19.61 -3.05 -21.19
N ARG A 131 -19.30 -2.85 -19.91
CA ARG A 131 -20.31 -2.68 -18.87
C ARG A 131 -21.18 -1.46 -19.12
N GLN A 132 -20.57 -0.33 -19.48
CA GLN A 132 -21.31 0.90 -19.78
C GLN A 132 -22.21 0.72 -21.02
N ASN A 133 -21.72 0.04 -22.06
CA ASN A 133 -22.47 -0.25 -23.28
C ASN A 133 -23.60 -1.26 -23.05
N SER A 134 -23.49 -2.14 -22.05
CA SER A 134 -24.52 -3.14 -21.70
C SER A 134 -25.72 -2.56 -20.92
N LEU A 135 -25.64 -1.31 -20.47
CA LEU A 135 -26.70 -0.67 -19.71
C LEU A 135 -27.69 0.05 -20.64
N PRO A 136 -29.00 0.05 -20.33
CA PRO A 136 -29.98 0.87 -21.04
C PRO A 136 -29.58 2.34 -21.04
N ALA A 137 -29.85 3.06 -22.13
CA ALA A 137 -29.55 4.49 -22.25
C ALA A 137 -30.13 5.27 -21.05
N GLY A 138 -29.23 5.91 -20.28
CA GLY A 138 -29.58 6.66 -19.06
C GLY A 138 -29.42 5.90 -17.74
N ALA A 139 -29.15 4.58 -17.75
CA ALA A 139 -28.80 3.82 -16.56
C ALA A 139 -27.27 3.82 -16.38
N SER A 140 -26.77 4.43 -15.30
CA SER A 140 -25.36 4.38 -14.95
C SER A 140 -25.17 3.53 -13.70
N LYS A 141 -24.65 2.30 -13.84
CA LYS A 141 -24.07 1.60 -12.69
C LYS A 141 -22.69 2.18 -12.49
N VAL A 142 -22.50 2.84 -11.35
CA VAL A 142 -21.19 3.38 -10.95
C VAL A 142 -20.21 2.22 -10.86
N ALA A 143 -19.29 2.11 -11.83
CA ALA A 143 -18.18 1.18 -11.73
C ALA A 143 -17.34 1.53 -10.50
N LYS A 144 -16.84 0.51 -9.78
CA LYS A 144 -15.99 0.75 -8.62
C LYS A 144 -14.71 1.41 -9.13
N LYS A 145 -14.10 2.33 -8.36
CA LYS A 145 -12.86 3.00 -8.77
C LYS A 145 -11.74 2.01 -9.17
N ALA A 146 -11.69 0.85 -8.49
CA ALA A 146 -10.76 -0.24 -8.79
C ALA A 146 -11.01 -0.95 -10.15
N ASP A 147 -12.14 -0.70 -10.80
CA ASP A 147 -12.43 -1.26 -12.12
C ASP A 147 -11.67 -0.52 -13.23
N TYR A 148 -11.29 0.74 -13.01
CA TYR A 148 -10.55 1.56 -13.96
C TYR A 148 -9.03 1.32 -13.87
N TRP A 149 -8.33 1.56 -14.98
CA TRP A 149 -6.88 1.65 -14.94
C TRP A 149 -6.44 3.00 -14.39
N VAL A 150 -5.24 3.05 -13.81
CA VAL A 150 -4.62 4.29 -13.35
C VAL A 150 -3.37 4.54 -14.17
N ALA A 151 -3.15 5.79 -14.56
CA ALA A 151 -2.00 6.22 -15.35
C ALA A 151 -1.43 7.55 -14.85
N ARG A 152 -0.12 7.76 -15.03
CA ARG A 152 0.54 9.07 -14.88
C ARG A 152 0.80 9.67 -16.25
N ILE A 153 0.38 10.92 -16.47
CA ILE A 153 0.61 11.64 -17.73
C ILE A 153 2.07 12.06 -17.83
N LEU A 154 2.73 11.77 -18.96
CA LEU A 154 4.12 12.12 -19.22
C LEU A 154 4.27 13.27 -20.23
N GLU A 155 3.47 13.25 -21.29
CA GLU A 155 3.55 14.21 -22.40
C GLU A 155 2.18 14.30 -23.06
N VAL A 156 1.72 15.51 -23.32
CA VAL A 156 0.46 15.76 -24.04
C VAL A 156 0.79 16.34 -25.41
N ARG A 157 0.15 15.82 -26.45
CA ARG A 157 0.25 16.33 -27.82
C ARG A 157 -1.11 16.42 -28.48
N ALA A 158 -1.29 17.41 -29.35
CA ALA A 158 -2.49 17.53 -30.19
C ALA A 158 -2.13 17.90 -31.64
N SER A 159 -2.86 17.34 -32.61
CA SER A 159 -2.88 17.88 -33.97
C SER A 159 -3.93 18.97 -34.12
N ASP A 160 -5.07 18.82 -33.42
CA ASP A 160 -6.19 19.75 -33.37
C ASP A 160 -7.02 19.49 -32.10
N GLU A 161 -8.14 20.20 -31.95
CA GLU A 161 -9.00 20.18 -30.77
C GLU A 161 -9.66 18.82 -30.48
N HIS A 162 -9.82 17.96 -31.49
CA HIS A 162 -10.47 16.65 -31.37
C HIS A 162 -9.45 15.51 -31.24
N HIS A 163 -8.23 15.74 -31.71
CA HIS A 163 -7.16 14.74 -31.76
C HIS A 163 -6.06 15.06 -30.74
N VAL A 164 -6.39 14.83 -29.48
CA VAL A 164 -5.51 15.06 -28.34
C VAL A 164 -5.10 13.70 -27.73
N TYR A 165 -3.80 13.49 -27.56
CA TYR A 165 -3.24 12.24 -27.08
C TYR A 165 -2.23 12.49 -25.96
N ALA A 166 -2.20 11.56 -25.00
CA ALA A 166 -1.27 11.60 -23.88
C ALA A 166 -0.39 10.35 -23.91
N ARG A 167 0.93 10.55 -23.84
CA ARG A 167 1.85 9.46 -23.47
C ARG A 167 1.83 9.31 -21.97
N VAL A 168 1.70 8.07 -21.50
CA VAL A 168 1.49 7.77 -20.08
C VAL A 168 2.41 6.66 -19.59
N TYR A 169 2.58 6.60 -18.26
CA TYR A 169 2.97 5.38 -17.58
C TYR A 169 1.79 4.75 -16.86
N TRP A 170 1.59 3.45 -17.05
CA TRP A 170 0.58 2.69 -16.35
C TRP A 170 0.95 2.46 -14.88
N MET A 171 0.00 2.68 -13.99
CA MET A 171 0.02 2.18 -12.62
C MET A 171 -0.76 0.87 -12.55
N TYR A 172 -0.24 -0.07 -11.78
CA TYR A 172 -0.83 -1.39 -11.62
C TYR A 172 -1.51 -1.52 -10.27
N TRP A 173 -2.75 -1.99 -10.28
CA TRP A 173 -3.28 -2.66 -9.10
C TRP A 173 -2.47 -3.95 -8.88
N PRO A 174 -2.11 -4.30 -7.63
CA PRO A 174 -1.37 -5.53 -7.34
C PRO A 174 -2.00 -6.80 -7.93
N GLU A 175 -3.32 -6.84 -8.05
CA GLU A 175 -4.09 -7.93 -8.64
C GLU A 175 -3.83 -8.11 -10.13
N GLU A 176 -3.45 -7.04 -10.82
CA GLU A 176 -3.28 -6.96 -12.26
C GLU A 176 -1.82 -7.09 -12.71
N LEU A 177 -0.90 -7.35 -11.76
CA LEU A 177 0.50 -7.53 -12.08
C LEU A 177 0.66 -8.66 -13.12
N PRO A 178 1.48 -8.44 -14.18
CA PRO A 178 1.64 -9.43 -15.24
C PRO A 178 2.05 -10.81 -14.73
N LEU A 179 1.56 -11.86 -15.39
CA LEU A 179 2.00 -13.22 -15.11
C LEU A 179 3.52 -13.34 -15.31
N GLY A 180 4.20 -14.00 -14.39
CA GLY A 180 5.67 -14.09 -14.42
C GLY A 180 6.37 -12.95 -13.68
N THR A 181 5.64 -12.04 -13.05
CA THR A 181 6.24 -11.01 -12.20
C THR A 181 7.08 -11.63 -11.08
N MET A 182 8.29 -11.13 -10.91
CA MET A 182 9.25 -11.57 -9.91
C MET A 182 9.31 -10.58 -8.76
N ASP A 183 9.00 -11.06 -7.55
CA ASP A 183 9.26 -10.38 -6.29
C ASP A 183 10.41 -11.09 -5.59
N GLY A 184 11.58 -10.45 -5.55
CA GLY A 184 12.77 -11.13 -5.08
C GLY A 184 13.01 -12.42 -5.89
N LYS A 185 13.20 -13.55 -5.21
CA LYS A 185 13.41 -14.86 -5.87
C LYS A 185 12.09 -15.57 -6.20
N LYS A 186 10.95 -14.99 -5.82
CA LYS A 186 9.64 -15.60 -5.90
C LYS A 186 8.92 -15.08 -7.15
N GLN A 187 8.43 -15.99 -7.98
CA GLN A 187 7.45 -15.62 -8.98
C GLN A 187 6.11 -15.45 -8.29
N ILE A 188 5.51 -14.28 -8.46
CA ILE A 188 4.23 -13.94 -7.88
C ILE A 188 3.16 -13.87 -8.96
N SER A 189 1.92 -14.05 -8.50
CA SER A 189 0.73 -13.82 -9.27
C SER A 189 -0.22 -13.06 -8.37
N SER A 190 -0.76 -11.93 -8.84
CA SER A 190 -1.72 -11.12 -8.10
C SER A 190 -1.15 -10.51 -6.80
N ARG A 191 -2.06 -9.94 -5.98
CA ARG A 191 -1.77 -9.25 -4.74
C ARG A 191 -1.03 -10.16 -3.75
N GLN A 192 0.08 -9.66 -3.20
CA GLN A 192 0.77 -10.29 -2.09
C GLN A 192 0.18 -9.85 -0.74
N PRO A 193 0.30 -10.65 0.34
CA PRO A 193 -0.29 -10.34 1.65
C PRO A 193 0.19 -9.04 2.28
N TYR A 194 1.37 -8.56 1.88
CA TYR A 194 1.95 -7.31 2.38
C TYR A 194 1.42 -6.06 1.67
N HIS A 195 0.68 -6.20 0.57
CA HIS A 195 0.14 -5.02 -0.13
C HIS A 195 -1.09 -4.47 0.57
N GLY A 196 -1.13 -3.16 0.80
CA GLY A 196 -2.29 -2.47 1.38
C GLY A 196 -3.42 -2.24 0.37
N GLN A 197 -4.64 -2.05 0.84
CA GLN A 197 -5.88 -2.02 0.07
C GLN A 197 -5.89 -0.90 -0.99
N HIS A 198 -5.24 0.22 -0.69
CA HIS A 198 -5.11 1.39 -1.56
C HIS A 198 -3.74 1.49 -2.26
N GLU A 199 -2.93 0.43 -2.20
CA GLU A 199 -1.61 0.38 -2.81
C GLU A 199 -1.70 0.14 -4.33
N LEU A 200 -1.03 0.99 -5.09
CA LEU A 200 -0.68 0.83 -6.49
C LEU A 200 0.81 0.49 -6.61
N VAL A 201 1.15 -0.14 -7.74
CA VAL A 201 2.53 -0.40 -8.13
C VAL A 201 2.89 0.52 -9.28
N ALA A 202 3.91 1.35 -9.07
CA ALA A 202 4.42 2.23 -10.12
C ALA A 202 5.07 1.41 -11.24
N SER A 203 5.09 1.87 -12.48
CA SER A 203 5.78 1.12 -13.54
C SER A 203 6.39 2.02 -14.60
N ASN A 204 7.35 1.47 -15.34
CA ASN A 204 7.83 2.04 -16.60
C ASN A 204 7.03 1.53 -17.81
N HIS A 205 5.87 0.91 -17.64
CA HIS A 205 5.06 0.48 -18.79
C HIS A 205 4.46 1.70 -19.49
N MET A 206 5.07 2.06 -20.62
CA MET A 206 4.71 3.22 -21.43
C MET A 206 3.64 2.88 -22.46
N ASP A 207 2.70 3.80 -22.67
CA ASP A 207 1.72 3.73 -23.74
C ASP A 207 1.28 5.13 -24.19
N ILE A 208 0.52 5.22 -25.29
CA ILE A 208 -0.16 6.44 -25.71
C ILE A 208 -1.67 6.18 -25.73
N ILE A 209 -2.42 7.09 -25.10
CA ILE A 209 -3.88 7.04 -25.05
C ILE A 209 -4.47 8.27 -25.72
N ASN A 210 -5.67 8.12 -26.27
CA ASN A 210 -6.54 9.24 -26.59
C ASN A 210 -7.10 9.81 -25.28
N VAL A 211 -7.00 11.13 -25.07
CA VAL A 211 -7.40 11.73 -23.78
C VAL A 211 -8.88 11.57 -23.47
N VAL A 212 -9.73 11.32 -24.47
CA VAL A 212 -11.17 11.02 -24.26
C VAL A 212 -11.39 9.76 -23.42
N SER A 213 -10.41 8.85 -23.34
CA SER A 213 -10.46 7.69 -22.44
C SER A 213 -10.26 8.02 -20.96
N VAL A 214 -9.85 9.25 -20.63
CA VAL A 214 -9.68 9.70 -19.25
C VAL A 214 -11.05 9.96 -18.62
N VAL A 215 -11.28 9.33 -17.47
CA VAL A 215 -12.56 9.40 -16.76
C VAL A 215 -12.53 10.53 -15.73
N MET A 216 -11.50 10.56 -14.88
CA MET A 216 -11.32 11.58 -13.84
C MET A 216 -9.89 11.60 -13.32
N GLY A 217 -9.50 12.67 -12.63
CA GLY A 217 -8.23 12.78 -11.93
C GLY A 217 -8.20 11.92 -10.66
N VAL A 218 -7.00 11.54 -10.22
CA VAL A 218 -6.79 10.82 -8.97
C VAL A 218 -5.55 11.32 -8.25
N ASN A 219 -5.60 11.41 -6.92
CA ASN A 219 -4.43 11.70 -6.12
C ASN A 219 -3.71 10.39 -5.81
N VAL A 220 -2.44 10.31 -6.20
CA VAL A 220 -1.57 9.17 -5.93
C VAL A 220 -0.27 9.69 -5.34
N LYS A 221 0.02 9.34 -4.09
CA LYS A 221 1.24 9.77 -3.39
C LYS A 221 2.30 8.66 -3.40
N GLN A 222 3.58 9.06 -3.40
CA GLN A 222 4.63 8.12 -3.05
C GLN A 222 4.65 7.99 -1.52
N TRP A 223 4.57 6.77 -1.01
CA TRP A 223 4.77 6.51 0.41
C TRP A 223 6.22 6.08 0.66
N ILE A 224 6.80 6.69 1.69
CA ILE A 224 8.15 6.42 2.19
C ILE A 224 7.97 5.79 3.56
N GLU A 225 8.45 4.55 3.73
CA GLU A 225 8.16 3.74 4.93
C GLU A 225 8.79 4.32 6.20
N SER A 226 9.78 5.21 6.07
CA SER A 226 10.38 5.93 7.19
C SER A 226 9.69 7.25 7.55
N ASN A 227 8.63 7.63 6.83
CA ASN A 227 7.88 8.86 7.08
C ASN A 227 6.49 8.55 7.65
N ASP A 228 6.33 8.73 8.97
CA ASP A 228 5.11 8.38 9.71
C ASP A 228 4.02 9.45 9.62
N ASP A 229 4.33 10.63 9.07
CA ASP A 229 3.40 11.77 9.00
C ASP A 229 2.37 11.67 7.85
N ASP A 230 2.48 10.65 6.98
CA ASP A 230 1.61 10.49 5.81
C ASP A 230 0.40 9.58 6.10
N ILE A 231 -0.72 10.19 6.53
CA ILE A 231 -2.01 9.49 6.69
C ILE A 231 -2.50 8.95 5.33
N GLN A 232 -2.72 7.64 5.23
CA GLN A 232 -2.97 6.91 3.98
C GLN A 232 -4.44 6.82 3.54
N GLU A 233 -5.17 7.94 3.53
CA GLU A 233 -6.57 7.94 3.06
C GLU A 233 -6.72 7.93 1.52
N SER A 234 -5.61 8.10 0.78
CA SER A 234 -5.59 8.16 -0.69
C SER A 234 -4.81 7.00 -1.31
N LEU A 235 -4.93 6.83 -2.63
CA LEU A 235 -4.07 5.86 -3.33
C LEU A 235 -2.60 6.24 -3.16
N TYR A 236 -1.75 5.23 -3.01
CA TYR A 236 -0.31 5.45 -2.87
C TYR A 236 0.49 4.36 -3.57
N TRP A 237 1.79 4.58 -3.72
CA TRP A 237 2.74 3.58 -4.18
C TRP A 237 4.04 3.69 -3.40
N ARG A 238 4.69 2.56 -3.13
CA ARG A 238 6.07 2.48 -2.59
C ARG A 238 6.96 1.55 -3.41
N GLN A 239 6.33 0.62 -4.14
CA GLN A 239 6.98 -0.38 -4.98
C GLN A 239 6.82 0.00 -6.46
N ALA A 240 7.81 -0.38 -7.28
CA ALA A 240 7.73 -0.21 -8.72
C ALA A 240 8.00 -1.52 -9.46
N PHE A 241 7.37 -1.67 -10.63
CA PHE A 241 7.48 -2.78 -11.56
C PHE A 241 8.26 -2.34 -12.80
N ASN A 242 9.29 -3.11 -13.15
CA ASN A 242 10.04 -2.92 -14.39
C ASN A 242 9.52 -3.88 -15.46
N CYS A 243 8.81 -3.34 -16.45
CA CYS A 243 8.16 -4.11 -17.51
C CYS A 243 9.14 -4.88 -18.41
N ARG A 244 10.42 -4.47 -18.47
CA ARG A 244 11.43 -5.17 -19.29
C ARG A 244 11.94 -6.44 -18.62
N THR A 245 12.13 -6.39 -17.31
CA THR A 245 12.67 -7.51 -16.53
C THR A 245 11.57 -8.32 -15.84
N ALA A 246 10.34 -7.81 -15.84
CA ALA A 246 9.22 -8.31 -15.05
C ALA A 246 9.54 -8.41 -13.56
N GLU A 247 10.36 -7.50 -13.03
CA GLU A 247 10.76 -7.47 -11.61
C GLU A 247 10.07 -6.35 -10.85
N LEU A 248 9.70 -6.63 -9.60
CA LEU A 248 9.37 -5.61 -8.61
C LEU A 248 10.63 -5.12 -7.88
N SER A 249 10.64 -3.83 -7.52
CA SER A 249 11.61 -3.30 -6.56
C SER A 249 11.39 -3.93 -5.20
N SER A 250 12.44 -4.07 -4.39
CA SER A 250 12.27 -4.56 -3.00
C SER A 250 11.43 -3.59 -2.15
N VAL A 251 10.91 -4.07 -1.02
CA VAL A 251 10.25 -3.27 0.03
C VAL A 251 11.00 -3.53 1.34
N ALA A 252 10.99 -2.60 2.29
CA ALA A 252 11.68 -2.82 3.57
C ALA A 252 11.12 -4.05 4.27
N LEU A 253 12.02 -4.84 4.86
CA LEU A 253 11.65 -6.02 5.64
C LEU A 253 11.67 -5.65 7.10
N VAL A 254 10.60 -5.99 7.81
CA VAL A 254 10.46 -5.75 9.24
C VAL A 254 10.22 -7.06 9.98
N CYS A 255 10.23 -6.99 11.31
CA CYS A 255 9.97 -8.10 12.22
C CYS A 255 10.98 -9.27 12.08
N LYS A 256 10.92 -10.20 13.02
CA LYS A 256 11.69 -11.45 13.03
C LYS A 256 11.39 -12.34 11.81
N CYS A 257 10.17 -12.28 11.28
CA CYS A 257 9.76 -13.09 10.13
C CYS A 257 10.39 -12.63 8.79
N ARG A 258 11.02 -11.45 8.78
CA ARG A 258 11.68 -10.86 7.59
C ARG A 258 10.74 -10.73 6.39
N THR A 259 9.52 -10.25 6.64
CA THR A 259 8.56 -9.93 5.57
C THR A 259 8.20 -8.46 5.59
N PRO A 260 7.81 -7.88 4.43
CA PRO A 260 7.35 -6.50 4.40
C PRO A 260 6.09 -6.30 5.26
N ALA A 261 5.90 -5.08 5.75
CA ALA A 261 4.68 -4.70 6.45
C ALA A 261 3.52 -4.47 5.47
N ASN A 262 2.33 -4.88 5.90
CA ASN A 262 1.09 -4.38 5.31
C ASN A 262 0.68 -3.13 6.09
N PRO A 263 0.57 -1.96 5.44
CA PRO A 263 0.19 -0.71 6.13
C PRO A 263 -1.23 -0.72 6.70
N ASP A 264 -2.12 -1.59 6.21
CA ASP A 264 -3.46 -1.74 6.79
C ASP A 264 -3.47 -2.62 8.04
N LYS A 265 -2.31 -3.18 8.42
CA LYS A 265 -2.15 -4.05 9.59
C LYS A 265 -1.32 -3.36 10.65
N THR A 266 -1.71 -3.57 11.90
CA THR A 266 -0.99 -3.04 13.06
C THR A 266 0.43 -3.60 13.14
N LEU A 267 1.39 -2.68 13.25
CA LEU A 267 2.74 -2.96 13.70
C LEU A 267 2.89 -2.50 15.15
N VAL A 268 3.74 -3.20 15.89
CA VAL A 268 4.08 -2.87 17.28
C VAL A 268 5.58 -2.57 17.32
N GLY A 269 5.93 -1.38 17.79
CA GLY A 269 7.33 -0.94 17.92
C GLY A 269 7.95 -1.48 19.21
N CYS A 270 9.26 -1.72 19.20
CA CYS A 270 9.99 -2.05 20.42
C CYS A 270 10.37 -0.78 21.20
N SER A 271 9.99 -0.70 22.49
CA SER A 271 10.30 0.43 23.37
C SER A 271 11.80 0.53 23.74
N ASN A 272 12.61 -0.49 23.43
CA ASN A 272 14.05 -0.48 23.65
C ASN A 272 14.77 0.36 22.58
N LYS A 273 15.40 1.47 23.02
CA LYS A 273 16.17 2.42 22.18
C LYS A 273 17.34 1.81 21.39
N THR A 274 17.82 0.64 21.79
CA THR A 274 18.87 -0.06 21.03
C THR A 274 18.31 -0.96 19.94
N CYS A 275 17.01 -1.28 19.99
CA CYS A 275 16.33 -2.12 19.03
C CYS A 275 15.51 -1.26 18.05
N GLU A 276 14.51 -0.50 18.54
CA GLU A 276 13.64 0.38 17.72
C GLU A 276 13.00 -0.29 16.48
N GLU A 277 12.95 -1.62 16.45
CA GLU A 277 12.42 -2.40 15.33
C GLU A 277 10.90 -2.60 15.44
N TRP A 278 10.25 -2.70 14.29
CA TRP A 278 8.81 -2.95 14.18
C TRP A 278 8.49 -4.44 14.04
N MET A 279 7.40 -4.88 14.69
CA MET A 279 6.94 -6.27 14.69
C MET A 279 5.50 -6.36 14.21
N HIS A 280 5.18 -7.38 13.41
CA HIS A 280 3.79 -7.64 13.04
C HIS A 280 3.00 -8.09 14.26
N TYR A 281 1.82 -7.53 14.47
CA TYR A 281 0.87 -7.99 15.49
C TYR A 281 0.67 -9.51 15.42
N ASP A 282 0.44 -10.04 14.22
CA ASP A 282 0.23 -11.48 13.99
C ASP A 282 1.42 -12.35 14.44
N CYS A 283 2.65 -11.83 14.37
CA CYS A 283 3.84 -12.56 14.82
C CYS A 283 3.98 -12.53 16.34
N LEU A 284 3.63 -11.42 17.00
CA LEU A 284 3.61 -11.35 18.46
C LEU A 284 2.48 -12.21 19.05
N LEU A 285 1.32 -12.23 18.38
CA LEU A 285 0.19 -13.08 18.73
C LEU A 285 0.57 -14.57 18.63
N ASP A 286 1.25 -14.96 17.55
CA ASP A 286 1.75 -16.33 17.38
C ASP A 286 2.73 -16.73 18.48
N ASP A 287 3.63 -15.82 18.88
CA ASP A 287 4.58 -16.06 19.97
C ASP A 287 3.89 -16.30 21.31
N VAL A 288 3.00 -15.41 21.75
CA VAL A 288 2.34 -15.54 23.05
C VAL A 288 1.47 -16.80 23.13
N LEU A 289 0.71 -17.11 22.08
CA LEU A 289 -0.14 -18.30 22.04
C LEU A 289 0.69 -19.59 22.00
N THR A 290 1.84 -19.56 21.33
CA THR A 290 2.79 -20.69 21.34
C THR A 290 3.37 -20.90 22.75
N ARG A 291 3.83 -19.83 23.42
CA ARG A 291 4.33 -19.92 24.82
C ARG A 291 3.28 -20.44 25.79
N VAL A 292 2.04 -19.97 25.67
CA VAL A 292 0.91 -20.44 26.49
C VAL A 292 0.65 -21.92 26.25
N TYR A 293 0.59 -22.34 24.99
CA TYR A 293 0.37 -23.74 24.63
C TYR A 293 1.52 -24.64 25.07
N ASP A 294 2.77 -24.21 24.93
CA ASP A 294 3.93 -25.00 25.37
C ASP A 294 3.90 -25.22 26.90
N ARG A 295 3.33 -24.28 27.66
CA ARG A 295 3.16 -24.38 29.12
C ARG A 295 1.93 -25.17 29.54
N LEU A 296 0.80 -25.00 28.86
CA LEU A 296 -0.51 -25.52 29.28
C LEU A 296 -1.03 -26.72 28.48
N GLY A 297 -0.48 -26.96 27.29
CA GLY A 297 -0.93 -27.99 26.37
C GLY A 297 -2.44 -27.99 26.15
N THR A 298 -3.01 -29.18 26.13
CA THR A 298 -4.45 -29.40 25.90
C THR A 298 -5.27 -29.57 27.18
N ASP A 299 -4.61 -29.81 28.31
CA ASP A 299 -5.21 -30.37 29.52
C ASP A 299 -4.84 -29.63 30.81
N ILE A 300 -3.76 -28.84 30.82
CA ILE A 300 -3.28 -28.18 32.04
C ILE A 300 -4.03 -26.84 32.24
N PRO A 301 -4.73 -26.64 33.38
CA PRO A 301 -5.36 -25.36 33.71
C PRO A 301 -4.34 -24.27 34.03
N HIS A 302 -4.60 -23.04 33.60
CA HIS A 302 -3.86 -21.87 34.10
C HIS A 302 -4.26 -21.57 35.54
N LYS A 303 -3.28 -21.42 36.44
CA LYS A 303 -3.48 -20.98 37.82
C LYS A 303 -2.53 -19.84 38.08
N SER A 304 -3.08 -18.65 38.36
CA SER A 304 -2.27 -17.50 38.73
C SER A 304 -1.50 -17.79 40.02
N GLU A 305 -0.21 -17.43 40.06
CA GLU A 305 0.56 -17.46 41.31
C GLU A 305 0.03 -16.32 42.19
N LYS A 306 -0.88 -16.65 43.13
CA LYS A 306 -1.19 -15.72 44.22
C LYS A 306 0.09 -15.52 45.04
N PRO A 307 0.57 -14.29 45.25
CA PRO A 307 1.65 -14.06 46.19
C PRO A 307 1.15 -14.54 47.55
N ALA A 308 1.90 -15.45 48.18
CA ALA A 308 1.60 -15.94 49.51
C ALA A 308 1.77 -14.79 50.52
N ILE A 309 0.72 -13.99 50.70
CA ILE A 309 0.59 -13.11 51.85
C ILE A 309 0.39 -14.04 53.04
N LYS A 310 1.41 -14.16 53.88
CA LYS A 310 1.26 -14.70 55.23
C LYS A 310 0.26 -13.80 55.96
N GLU A 311 -0.95 -14.27 56.16
CA GLU A 311 -1.90 -13.67 57.08
C GLU A 311 -1.33 -13.82 58.50
N GLU A 312 -0.73 -12.75 59.02
CA GLU A 312 -0.64 -12.57 60.46
C GLU A 312 -1.98 -11.98 60.93
N ALA A 313 -2.71 -12.80 61.68
CA ALA A 313 -3.90 -12.38 62.40
C ALA A 313 -3.56 -11.22 63.36
N LYS A 314 -4.21 -10.06 63.17
CA LYS A 314 -4.39 -9.04 64.20
C LYS A 314 -5.79 -8.43 64.12
N GLU A 315 -6.65 -9.00 64.95
CA GLU A 315 -7.46 -8.34 65.98
C GLU A 315 -7.86 -6.87 65.78
N ASP A 316 -9.17 -6.67 65.82
CA ASP A 316 -9.92 -5.41 65.80
C ASP A 316 -9.37 -4.34 66.76
N THR A 317 -9.15 -3.11 66.27
CA THR A 317 -9.71 -1.92 66.92
C THR A 317 -9.83 -0.71 65.98
N LYS A 318 -10.99 -0.06 66.10
CA LYS A 318 -11.55 1.11 65.40
C LYS A 318 -10.96 2.43 65.93
N ALA A 319 -10.56 3.36 65.05
CA ALA A 319 -10.90 4.81 65.08
C ALA A 319 -9.95 5.69 64.21
N GLU A 320 -10.55 6.52 63.36
CA GLU A 320 -10.02 7.79 62.84
C GLU A 320 -10.75 8.96 63.56
N PRO A 321 -10.42 10.26 63.34
CA PRO A 321 -9.12 10.94 63.38
C PRO A 321 -9.22 12.26 64.22
N LYS A 322 -8.10 12.96 64.49
CA LYS A 322 -8.02 14.45 64.49
C LYS A 322 -6.64 15.03 64.88
N GLU A 323 -6.36 16.14 64.21
CA GLU A 323 -5.23 17.08 64.33
C GLU A 323 -5.02 17.69 65.73
N GLY A 324 -3.81 18.21 65.98
CA GLY A 324 -3.65 19.38 66.86
C GLY A 324 -2.35 19.54 67.66
N THR A 325 -1.29 20.05 67.01
CA THR A 325 -0.36 21.13 67.46
C THR A 325 0.55 21.07 68.74
N LYS A 326 1.86 21.30 68.45
CA LYS A 326 2.89 22.23 69.05
C LYS A 326 3.95 21.78 70.08
N GLY A 327 5.20 22.18 69.75
CA GLY A 327 6.37 22.49 70.61
C GLY A 327 7.51 21.44 70.50
N ASP A 328 8.80 21.71 70.24
CA ASP A 328 9.61 22.94 70.15
C ASP A 328 10.95 22.65 69.38
N LEU A 329 11.57 23.75 68.93
CA LEU A 329 12.78 23.98 68.09
C LEU A 329 14.15 23.66 68.78
N PRO A 330 15.35 23.61 68.10
CA PRO A 330 15.95 24.79 67.42
C PRO A 330 16.91 24.61 66.20
N TYR A 331 16.81 25.61 65.30
CA TYR A 331 17.81 26.37 64.51
C TYR A 331 19.02 25.70 63.81
N ARG A 332 19.16 25.99 62.49
CA ARG A 332 20.32 26.73 61.94
C ARG A 332 20.01 27.42 60.60
N LEU A 333 20.46 28.67 60.50
CA LEU A 333 20.28 29.69 59.45
C LEU A 333 21.16 29.46 58.21
N LEU A 334 20.71 29.91 57.02
CA LEU A 334 21.23 31.10 56.31
C LEU A 334 20.71 31.16 54.85
N SER A 335 19.88 32.17 54.56
CA SER A 335 19.75 32.76 53.22
C SER A 335 20.86 33.80 53.00
N PRO A 336 21.01 34.37 51.79
CA PRO A 336 20.38 35.69 51.61
C PRO A 336 19.74 35.94 50.23
N SER A 337 18.62 36.67 50.27
CA SER A 337 18.01 37.42 49.16
C SER A 337 18.78 38.69 48.85
N VAL A 338 18.67 39.17 47.60
CA VAL A 338 18.47 40.60 47.30
C VAL A 338 17.48 40.74 46.15
N GLU A 339 16.54 41.67 46.32
CA GLU A 339 15.47 42.04 45.40
C GLU A 339 15.86 43.21 44.47
N GLY A 340 15.02 43.50 43.45
CA GLY A 340 14.73 44.89 43.08
C GLY A 340 14.67 45.25 41.58
N GLU A 341 13.45 45.28 41.05
CA GLU A 341 12.83 46.30 40.17
C GLU A 341 13.31 46.59 38.71
N ASP A 342 12.39 46.29 37.78
CA ASP A 342 11.72 47.18 36.80
C ASP A 342 12.51 48.20 35.94
N ARG A 343 12.41 48.05 34.60
CA ARG A 343 11.85 49.04 33.64
C ARG A 343 12.14 48.75 32.14
N LYS A 344 11.10 49.01 31.33
CA LYS A 344 11.04 49.47 29.92
C LYS A 344 11.04 48.47 28.74
N SER A 345 9.88 48.42 28.07
CA SER A 345 9.63 48.11 26.65
C SER A 345 10.26 49.14 25.69
N PRO A 346 10.38 48.88 24.36
CA PRO A 346 9.29 49.22 23.41
C PRO A 346 9.10 48.24 22.20
N ILE A 347 7.84 47.98 21.77
CA ILE A 347 7.17 48.42 20.50
C ILE A 347 7.78 47.78 19.22
N VAL A 348 7.05 47.03 18.35
CA VAL A 348 6.15 47.51 17.27
C VAL A 348 5.08 46.45 16.86
N ALA A 349 3.83 46.96 16.73
CA ALA A 349 2.63 46.63 15.93
C ALA A 349 2.54 45.29 15.14
N ASN A 350 1.50 44.46 15.37
CA ASN A 350 0.06 44.56 15.03
C ASN A 350 -0.27 44.41 13.53
N SER A 351 -1.15 43.46 13.21
CA SER A 351 -2.53 43.78 12.78
C SER A 351 -3.42 42.52 12.70
N GLU A 352 -4.50 42.57 13.47
CA GLU A 352 -5.69 41.71 13.41
C GLU A 352 -6.54 42.04 12.19
N ILE A 353 -7.28 41.06 11.65
CA ILE A 353 -8.68 41.25 11.18
C ILE A 353 -9.48 39.95 11.46
N LYS A 354 -10.47 40.11 12.36
CA LYS A 354 -11.74 39.37 12.59
C LYS A 354 -12.58 39.20 11.31
N ASP A 355 -13.60 38.38 11.16
CA ASP A 355 -14.42 37.42 11.91
C ASP A 355 -15.26 36.74 10.80
N GLN A 356 -15.77 35.53 11.03
CA GLN A 356 -17.21 35.21 10.99
C GLN A 356 -17.51 33.74 10.64
N VAL A 357 -18.41 33.22 11.47
CA VAL A 357 -18.95 31.88 11.61
C VAL A 357 -20.20 31.71 10.73
N LEU A 358 -20.39 30.54 10.10
CA LEU A 358 -21.70 29.89 9.85
C LEU A 358 -21.45 28.46 9.30
N VAL A 359 -21.51 27.39 10.11
CA VAL A 359 -22.67 26.53 10.46
C VAL A 359 -23.24 25.68 9.30
N LYS A 360 -22.93 24.37 9.41
CA LYS A 360 -23.71 23.12 9.17
C LYS A 360 -24.42 22.86 7.84
N GLN A 361 -24.12 21.69 7.26
CA GLN A 361 -24.92 20.45 7.24
C GLN A 361 -24.04 19.35 6.59
N GLY A 362 -23.82 18.13 7.10
CA GLY A 362 -24.50 17.38 8.14
C GLY A 362 -25.60 16.49 7.54
N ASP A 363 -25.21 15.38 6.91
CA ASP A 363 -26.08 14.21 6.74
C ASP A 363 -25.38 13.00 7.35
N ASP A 364 -25.94 12.59 8.47
CA ASP A 364 -25.68 11.42 9.28
C ASP A 364 -26.79 10.44 8.94
N GLU A 365 -26.47 9.21 8.55
CA GLU A 365 -27.42 8.11 8.65
C GLU A 365 -26.74 6.90 9.28
N SER A 366 -26.78 6.91 10.62
CA SER A 366 -26.64 5.74 11.48
C SER A 366 -27.90 4.88 11.48
N SER A 367 -27.74 3.57 11.25
CA SER A 367 -28.50 2.47 11.86
C SER A 367 -28.05 1.15 11.18
N LYS A 368 -27.95 -0.03 11.78
CA LYS A 368 -28.18 -0.54 13.13
C LYS A 368 -27.82 -2.04 13.06
N ASP A 369 -27.20 -2.58 14.10
CA ASP A 369 -26.98 -4.01 14.28
C ASP A 369 -28.30 -4.80 14.21
N THR A 370 -28.32 -5.91 13.47
CA THR A 370 -29.28 -7.00 13.70
C THR A 370 -28.63 -8.33 13.32
N GLU A 371 -28.62 -9.23 14.30
CA GLU A 371 -28.14 -10.60 14.29
C GLU A 371 -29.04 -11.55 13.46
N THR A 372 -28.40 -12.40 12.62
CA THR A 372 -28.69 -13.83 12.26
C THR A 372 -30.07 -14.19 11.63
N PRO A 373 -30.28 -15.31 10.87
CA PRO A 373 -29.40 -16.46 10.65
C PRO A 373 -29.26 -16.99 9.19
N THR A 374 -28.19 -17.77 9.01
CA THR A 374 -27.93 -18.77 7.96
C THR A 374 -29.14 -19.67 7.66
N PRO A 375 -29.33 -20.06 6.39
CA PRO A 375 -29.51 -21.49 6.12
C PRO A 375 -28.72 -21.99 4.90
N ALA A 376 -28.02 -23.09 5.10
CA ALA A 376 -27.67 -24.11 4.09
C ALA A 376 -28.04 -25.47 4.72
N PRO A 377 -28.14 -26.61 3.99
CA PRO A 377 -27.86 -26.84 2.57
C PRO A 377 -28.94 -27.69 1.85
N GLN A 378 -28.87 -27.82 0.52
CA GLN A 378 -29.43 -28.99 -0.17
C GLN A 378 -28.45 -29.60 -1.18
N ASN A 379 -28.19 -30.89 -0.94
CA ASN A 379 -27.42 -31.81 -1.75
C ASN A 379 -28.09 -32.07 -3.11
N SER A 380 -27.30 -32.11 -4.17
CA SER A 380 -27.59 -32.99 -5.30
C SER A 380 -26.30 -33.71 -5.71
N LEU A 381 -26.40 -35.03 -5.66
CA LEU A 381 -25.43 -36.00 -6.14
C LEU A 381 -25.51 -36.02 -7.67
N ASP A 382 -24.36 -35.94 -8.35
CA ASP A 382 -24.20 -36.68 -9.60
C ASP A 382 -22.77 -37.16 -9.79
N LYS A 383 -22.66 -38.48 -9.96
CA LYS A 383 -21.45 -39.22 -10.33
C LYS A 383 -21.20 -39.04 -11.83
N SER A 384 -19.99 -38.68 -12.21
CA SER A 384 -19.40 -39.28 -13.41
C SER A 384 -17.88 -39.36 -13.32
N SER A 385 -17.40 -40.54 -13.67
CA SER A 385 -16.03 -41.03 -13.67
C SER A 385 -15.20 -40.50 -14.85
N LYS A 386 -13.93 -40.16 -14.63
CA LYS A 386 -12.75 -40.76 -15.31
C LYS A 386 -11.43 -40.04 -14.94
N LEU A 387 -10.47 -40.85 -14.48
CA LEU A 387 -9.04 -40.93 -14.84
C LEU A 387 -8.49 -39.70 -15.62
N GLY A 388 -7.44 -38.97 -15.25
CA GLY A 388 -6.33 -39.17 -14.32
C GLY A 388 -5.09 -38.54 -14.99
N LEU A 389 -4.42 -37.56 -14.36
CA LEU A 389 -2.99 -37.29 -14.58
C LEU A 389 -2.45 -36.43 -13.44
N ALA A 390 -1.60 -37.05 -12.62
CA ALA A 390 -1.02 -36.45 -11.43
C ALA A 390 0.11 -35.47 -11.81
N LYS A 391 -0.02 -34.20 -11.40
CA LYS A 391 1.13 -33.33 -11.12
C LYS A 391 1.03 -32.85 -9.67
N ARG A 392 1.92 -33.38 -8.84
CA ARG A 392 2.09 -33.06 -7.42
C ARG A 392 2.55 -31.61 -7.27
N GLY A 393 1.62 -30.67 -7.25
CA GLY A 393 1.84 -29.36 -6.66
C GLY A 393 1.84 -29.52 -5.15
N ARG A 394 3.00 -29.28 -4.52
CA ARG A 394 3.16 -29.29 -3.06
C ARG A 394 2.37 -28.11 -2.49
N ARG A 395 1.04 -28.27 -2.34
CA ARG A 395 0.22 -27.40 -1.50
C ARG A 395 0.85 -27.46 -0.11
N LYS A 396 1.40 -26.35 0.34
CA LYS A 396 1.77 -26.16 1.74
C LYS A 396 0.45 -26.31 2.50
N LYS A 397 0.20 -27.49 3.07
CA LYS A 397 -0.83 -27.64 4.11
C LYS A 397 -0.45 -26.60 5.15
N SER A 398 -1.31 -25.62 5.43
CA SER A 398 -1.20 -24.92 6.69
C SER A 398 -1.33 -26.01 7.75
N SER A 399 -0.21 -26.36 8.39
CA SER A 399 -0.28 -27.10 9.62
C SER A 399 -1.14 -26.25 10.54
N LYS A 400 -2.34 -26.72 10.89
CA LYS A 400 -3.17 -26.08 11.92
C LYS A 400 -2.25 -25.83 13.11
N LYS A 401 -2.21 -24.59 13.59
CA LYS A 401 -1.30 -24.27 14.68
C LYS A 401 -1.74 -25.06 15.91
N PRO A 402 -0.82 -25.58 16.75
CA PRO A 402 -1.20 -26.44 17.86
C PRO A 402 -2.20 -25.79 18.84
N TRP A 403 -2.10 -24.48 18.99
CA TRP A 403 -2.95 -23.65 19.86
C TRP A 403 -4.26 -23.20 19.22
N GLU A 404 -4.47 -23.45 17.92
CA GLU A 404 -5.61 -22.93 17.15
C GLU A 404 -6.94 -23.53 17.66
N GLY A 405 -7.82 -22.66 18.16
CA GLY A 405 -9.10 -23.06 18.77
C GLY A 405 -9.02 -23.48 20.25
N LEU A 406 -7.82 -23.46 20.85
CA LEU A 406 -7.64 -23.72 22.28
C LEU A 406 -7.51 -22.43 23.08
N PHE A 407 -6.80 -21.45 22.51
CA PHE A 407 -6.53 -20.17 23.16
C PHE A 407 -6.74 -19.03 22.16
N GLU A 408 -7.16 -17.88 22.67
CA GLU A 408 -7.24 -16.62 21.96
C GLU A 408 -6.50 -15.55 22.76
N ALA A 409 -5.90 -14.57 22.10
CA ALA A 409 -5.24 -13.47 22.79
C ALA A 409 -5.41 -12.13 22.05
N THR A 410 -5.59 -11.08 22.84
CA THR A 410 -5.75 -9.71 22.35
C THR A 410 -4.76 -8.78 23.07
N LEU A 411 -4.04 -7.96 22.31
CA LEU A 411 -3.07 -7.03 22.88
C LEU A 411 -3.78 -5.77 23.40
N LYS A 412 -3.54 -5.42 24.67
CA LYS A 412 -4.01 -4.20 25.30
C LYS A 412 -2.85 -3.20 25.38
N MET A 413 -3.01 -2.06 24.71
CA MET A 413 -2.02 -0.97 24.66
C MET A 413 -2.48 0.31 25.37
N ASN A 414 -3.78 0.42 25.70
CA ASN A 414 -4.39 1.70 26.08
C ASN A 414 -4.58 1.88 27.60
N GLU A 415 -4.30 0.85 28.41
CA GLU A 415 -4.63 0.79 29.85
C GLU A 415 -3.46 0.24 30.69
N GLY A 416 -2.28 0.87 30.61
CA GLY A 416 -1.09 0.48 31.37
C GLY A 416 -0.03 -0.22 30.51
N PRO A 417 0.85 -1.07 31.10
CA PRO A 417 1.90 -1.74 30.35
C PRO A 417 1.32 -2.61 29.23
N THR A 418 2.00 -2.67 28.08
CA THR A 418 1.54 -3.46 26.93
C THR A 418 1.47 -4.96 27.29
N VAL A 419 0.24 -5.48 27.44
CA VAL A 419 -0.03 -6.85 27.87
C VAL A 419 -1.04 -7.55 26.96
N TRP A 420 -0.88 -8.85 26.81
CA TRP A 420 -1.85 -9.73 26.17
C TRP A 420 -2.92 -10.15 27.17
N GLU A 421 -4.19 -9.94 26.86
CA GLU A 421 -5.28 -10.67 27.52
C GLU A 421 -5.47 -12.01 26.80
N VAL A 422 -5.18 -13.12 27.48
CA VAL A 422 -5.34 -14.47 26.95
C VAL A 422 -6.65 -15.04 27.47
N THR A 423 -7.42 -15.68 26.58
CA THR A 423 -8.67 -16.39 26.89
C THR A 423 -8.50 -17.88 26.58
N ASP A 424 -8.85 -18.74 27.54
CA ASP A 424 -8.90 -20.20 27.37
C ASP A 424 -10.27 -20.61 26.83
N LEU A 425 -10.26 -21.30 25.69
CA LEU A 425 -11.45 -21.76 24.98
C LEU A 425 -11.71 -23.26 25.19
N ARG A 426 -10.90 -23.95 26.00
CA ARG A 426 -11.04 -25.40 26.25
C ARG A 426 -12.21 -25.67 27.19
N GLU A 427 -13.16 -26.51 26.77
CA GLU A 427 -14.38 -26.80 27.55
C GLU A 427 -14.17 -27.84 28.67
N GLY A 428 -13.09 -28.64 28.62
CA GLY A 428 -12.86 -29.78 29.52
C GLY A 428 -11.82 -29.56 30.64
N VAL A 429 -11.32 -28.33 30.81
CA VAL A 429 -10.25 -28.03 31.77
C VAL A 429 -10.85 -27.34 33.01
N GLU A 430 -10.97 -28.08 34.11
CA GLU A 430 -11.54 -27.57 35.37
C GLU A 430 -10.46 -27.04 36.33
N GLY A 431 -10.83 -26.02 37.12
CA GLY A 431 -9.98 -25.50 38.20
C GLY A 431 -8.88 -24.50 37.78
N GLY A 432 -9.00 -23.91 36.57
CA GLY A 432 -8.13 -22.83 36.09
C GLY A 432 -8.88 -21.54 35.77
N GLU A 433 -8.15 -20.44 35.64
CA GLU A 433 -8.68 -19.15 35.20
C GLU A 433 -8.97 -19.17 33.69
N LYS A 434 -10.15 -18.67 33.28
CA LYS A 434 -10.52 -18.58 31.87
C LYS A 434 -9.88 -17.42 31.12
N LYS A 435 -9.46 -16.38 31.86
CA LYS A 435 -8.81 -15.20 31.31
C LYS A 435 -7.69 -14.74 32.24
N TRP A 436 -6.53 -14.41 31.68
CA TRP A 436 -5.39 -13.85 32.42
C TRP A 436 -4.57 -12.94 31.50
N THR A 437 -3.53 -12.31 32.06
CA THR A 437 -2.63 -11.44 31.31
C THR A 437 -1.25 -12.04 31.13
N GLU A 438 -0.66 -11.83 29.96
CA GLU A 438 0.73 -12.19 29.64
C GLU A 438 1.50 -10.95 29.18
N PRO A 439 2.77 -10.77 29.59
CA PRO A 439 3.60 -9.69 29.08
C PRO A 439 3.88 -9.85 27.58
N ALA A 440 3.98 -8.72 26.88
CA ALA A 440 4.44 -8.66 25.50
C ALA A 440 5.96 -8.46 25.46
N TYR A 441 6.66 -9.30 24.68
CA TYR A 441 8.11 -9.21 24.51
C TYR A 441 8.46 -8.92 23.06
N CYS A 442 9.53 -8.16 22.86
CA CYS A 442 10.11 -7.97 21.54
C CYS A 442 10.69 -9.28 21.01
N LEU A 443 10.28 -9.69 19.81
CA LEU A 443 10.72 -10.95 19.19
C LEU A 443 12.21 -10.98 18.78
N LEU A 444 12.89 -9.84 18.85
CA LEU A 444 14.27 -9.64 18.40
C LEU A 444 15.27 -9.51 19.56
N CYS A 445 14.90 -8.76 20.61
CA CYS A 445 15.78 -8.47 21.75
C CYS A 445 15.23 -8.97 23.10
N ASP A 446 14.08 -9.65 23.10
CA ASP A 446 13.39 -10.21 24.26
C ASP A 446 13.08 -9.20 25.39
N THR A 447 13.18 -7.89 25.10
CA THR A 447 12.83 -6.83 26.04
C THR A 447 11.31 -6.70 26.13
N LEU A 448 10.79 -6.43 27.33
CA LEU A 448 9.37 -6.14 27.53
C LEU A 448 8.97 -4.89 26.74
N ILE A 449 7.86 -4.99 26.02
CA ILE A 449 7.29 -3.86 25.29
C ILE A 449 6.45 -3.07 26.30
N GLU A 450 6.78 -1.79 26.47
CA GLU A 450 6.05 -0.87 27.36
C GLU A 450 5.02 -0.09 26.56
#